data_AF-A0A2D8UE30-F1
#
_entry.id   AF-A0A2D8UE30-F1
#
_cell.length_a   1.000
_cell.length_b   1.000
_cell.length_c   1.000
_cell.angle_alpha   90.00
_cell.angle_beta   90.00
_cell.angle_gamma   90.00
#
_symmetry.space_group_name_H-M   'P 1'
#
loop_
_entity.id
_entity.type
_entity.pdbx_description
1 polymer ?
#
loop_
_entity_poly.entity_id
_entity_poly.type
_entity_poly.pdbx_seq_one_letter_code
_entity_poly.pdbx_strand_id
1 'polypeptide(L)' 'GHPSFDFTLFYEHMKHNGFIIYPGKLTTIDSFRIGCIGAIDDCVMRKVIEAVKSALIKMGIADGSP' A
#
# COMPACT_ATOMS: atom_id res chain seq x y z
N GLY A 1 7.81 -11.22 5.40
CA GLY A 1 8.30 -9.84 5.26
C GLY A 1 9.38 -9.81 4.20
N HIS A 2 9.12 -9.21 3.04
CA HIS A 2 10.00 -9.32 1.87
C HIS A 2 11.21 -8.37 2.00
N PRO A 3 12.45 -8.81 1.71
CA PRO A 3 13.65 -7.99 1.90
C PRO A 3 13.67 -6.71 1.04
N SER A 4 13.03 -6.74 -0.13
CA SER A 4 12.92 -5.57 -1.01
C SER A 4 11.81 -4.58 -0.64
N PHE A 5 11.01 -4.85 0.40
CA PHE A 5 9.92 -3.95 0.76
C PHE A 5 10.45 -2.72 1.50
N ASP A 6 10.20 -1.54 0.94
CA ASP A 6 10.50 -0.24 1.55
C ASP A 6 9.19 0.56 1.68
N PHE A 7 8.82 0.89 2.92
CA PHE A 7 7.58 1.59 3.18
C PHE A 7 7.55 3.02 2.62
N THR A 8 8.69 3.71 2.57
CA THR A 8 8.79 5.08 2.04
C THR A 8 8.52 5.07 0.54
N LEU A 9 9.16 4.14 -0.20
CA LEU A 9 8.92 3.96 -1.63
C LEU A 9 7.48 3.55 -1.91
N PHE A 10 6.93 2.64 -1.12
CA PHE A 10 5.54 2.24 -1.22
C PHE A 10 4.58 3.41 -1.00
N TYR A 11 4.77 4.18 0.08
CA TYR A 11 3.94 5.34 0.43
C TYR A 11 3.97 6.41 -0.66
N GLU A 12 5.15 6.80 -1.14
CA GLU A 12 5.25 7.82 -2.19
C GLU A 12 4.66 7.33 -3.51
N HIS A 13 4.75 6.02 -3.83
CA HIS A 13 4.08 5.46 -5.00
C HIS A 13 2.56 5.50 -4.86
N MET A 14 2.01 5.12 -3.71
CA MET A 14 0.56 5.20 -3.44
C MET A 14 0.06 6.64 -3.54
N LYS A 15 0.77 7.59 -2.92
CA LYS A 15 0.46 9.01 -2.96
C LYS A 15 0.50 9.58 -4.38
N HIS A 16 1.50 9.18 -5.18
CA HIS A 16 1.57 9.55 -6.60
C HIS A 16 0.36 9.04 -7.40
N ASN A 17 -0.18 7.88 -7.04
CA ASN A 17 -1.40 7.32 -7.63
C ASN A 17 -2.70 7.89 -7.01
N GLY A 18 -2.62 8.91 -6.16
CA GLY A 18 -3.77 9.58 -5.56
C GLY A 18 -4.28 8.97 -4.26
N PHE A 19 -3.53 8.06 -3.64
CA PHE A 19 -3.94 7.35 -2.43
C PHE A 19 -3.04 7.68 -1.23
N ILE A 20 -3.60 8.34 -0.23
CA ILE A 20 -2.92 8.58 1.05
C ILE A 20 -3.25 7.41 1.99
N ILE A 21 -2.21 6.75 2.51
CA ILE A 21 -2.32 5.65 3.48
C ILE A 21 -1.73 6.07 4.84
N TYR A 22 -2.21 5.46 5.93
CA TYR A 22 -1.82 5.88 7.27
C TYR A 22 -0.77 4.96 7.87
N PRO A 23 0.41 5.47 8.27
CA PRO A 23 1.37 4.64 9.00
C PRO A 23 0.79 4.17 10.33
N GLY A 24 1.16 2.96 10.72
CA GLY A 24 0.98 2.40 12.04
C GLY A 24 2.06 2.91 12.98
N LYS A 25 1.73 3.03 14.27
CA LYS A 25 2.66 3.49 15.32
C LYS A 25 2.62 2.63 16.59
N LEU A 26 1.89 1.52 16.58
CA LEU A 26 1.53 0.77 17.80
C LEU A 26 2.17 -0.62 17.88
N THR A 27 2.93 -1.04 16.88
CA THR A 27 3.49 -2.40 16.77
C THR A 27 5.02 -2.37 16.64
N THR A 28 5.68 -3.43 17.09
CA THR A 28 7.13 -3.65 16.93
C THR A 28 7.55 -3.90 15.49
N ILE A 29 6.58 -4.22 14.62
CA ILE A 29 6.75 -4.41 13.19
C ILE A 29 6.12 -3.21 12.49
N ASP A 30 6.80 -2.68 11.47
CA ASP A 30 6.27 -1.63 10.61
C ASP A 30 4.92 -2.06 10.03
N SER A 31 3.92 -1.20 10.23
CA SER A 31 2.55 -1.43 9.77
C SER A 31 1.98 -0.17 9.14
N PHE A 32 0.94 -0.35 8.34
CA PHE A 32 0.15 0.75 7.79
C PHE A 32 -1.31 0.32 7.68
N ARG A 33 -2.20 1.30 7.49
CA ARG A 33 -3.63 1.10 7.42
C ARG A 33 -4.18 1.68 6.12
N ILE A 34 -5.07 0.93 5.50
CA ILE A 34 -5.91 1.38 4.40
C ILE A 34 -7.34 1.51 4.96
N GLY A 35 -7.88 2.72 4.93
CA GLY A 35 -9.25 2.99 5.35
C GLY A 35 -10.20 2.97 4.15
N CYS A 36 -11.39 2.43 4.34
CA CYS A 36 -12.49 2.44 3.37
C CYS A 36 -13.72 3.09 4.01
N ILE A 37 -13.63 4.39 4.33
CA ILE A 37 -14.68 5.15 5.03
C ILE A 37 -15.10 6.33 4.16
N GLY A 38 -16.39 6.64 4.12
CA GLY A 38 -16.96 7.74 3.33
C GLY A 38 -17.41 7.29 1.94
N ALA A 39 -17.26 8.16 0.94
CA ALA A 39 -17.65 7.89 -0.45
C ALA A 39 -16.59 7.04 -1.18
N ILE A 40 -16.32 5.85 -0.65
CA ILE A 40 -15.41 4.86 -1.23
C ILE A 40 -16.25 3.65 -1.60
N ASP A 41 -16.26 3.32 -2.88
CA ASP A 41 -16.92 2.13 -3.42
C ASP A 41 -15.90 1.09 -3.88
N ASP A 42 -16.41 -0.01 -4.44
CA ASP A 42 -15.59 -1.11 -4.96
C ASP A 42 -14.76 -0.70 -6.19
N CYS A 43 -15.20 0.30 -6.96
CA CYS A 43 -14.43 0.86 -8.08
C CYS A 43 -13.18 1.58 -7.58
N VAL A 44 -13.31 2.40 -6.52
CA VAL A 44 -12.17 3.05 -5.87
C VAL A 44 -11.23 2.01 -5.28
N MET A 45 -11.75 1.02 -4.54
CA MET A 45 -10.90 -0.01 -3.92
C MET A 45 -10.15 -0.86 -4.95
N ARG A 46 -10.72 -1.15 -6.13
CA ARG A 46 -9.99 -1.81 -7.21
C ARG A 46 -8.78 -1.00 -7.68
N LYS A 47 -8.91 0.33 -7.80
CA LYS A 47 -7.78 1.20 -8.15
C LYS A 47 -6.70 1.22 -7.06
N VAL A 48 -7.11 1.18 -5.79
CA VAL A 48 -6.16 1.03 -4.67
C VAL A 48 -5.35 -0.25 -4.82
N ILE A 49 -6.00 -1.39 -5.07
CA ILE A 49 -5.30 -2.67 -5.24
C ILE A 49 -4.35 -2.65 -6.45
N GLU A 50 -4.73 -2.04 -7.57
CA GLU A 50 -3.82 -1.88 -8.71
C GLU A 50 -2.61 -1.00 -8.39
N ALA A 51 -2.80 0.07 -7.61
CA ALA A 51 -1.68 0.90 -7.14
C ALA A 51 -0.73 0.11 -6.22
N VAL A 52 -1.28 -0.72 -5.31
CA VAL A 52 -0.48 -1.61 -4.46
C VAL A 52 0.32 -2.58 -5.30
N LYS A 53 -0.33 -3.27 -6.26
CA LYS A 53 0.33 -4.23 -7.16
C LYS A 53 1.45 -3.56 -7.96
N SER A 54 1.20 -2.37 -8.51
CA SER A 54 2.20 -1.59 -9.24
C SER A 54 3.40 -1.22 -8.35
N ALA A 55 3.16 -0.84 -7.09
CA ALA A 55 4.22 -0.55 -6.13
C ALA A 55 5.09 -1.79 -5.85
N LEU A 56 4.46 -2.95 -5.64
CA LEU A 56 5.16 -4.22 -5.42
C LEU A 56 6.04 -4.61 -6.62
N ILE A 57 5.50 -4.54 -7.84
CA ILE A 57 6.25 -4.81 -9.07
C ILE A 57 7.46 -3.87 -9.20
N LYS A 58 7.29 -2.59 -8.88
CA LYS A 58 8.38 -1.60 -8.91
C LYS A 58 9.49 -1.90 -7.91
N MET A 59 9.15 -2.54 -6.80
CA MET A 59 10.10 -3.02 -5.79
C MET A 59 10.64 -4.43 -6.09
N GLY A 60 10.28 -5.02 -7.24
CA GLY A 60 10.70 -6.38 -7.61
C GLY A 60 10.06 -7.47 -6.75
N ILE A 61 8.88 -7.20 -6.16
CA ILE A 61 8.13 -8.13 -5.32
C ILE A 61 7.02 -8.77 -6.16
N ALA A 62 7.02 -10.09 -6.26
CA ALA A 62 6.10 -10.83 -7.12
C ALA A 62 4.64 -10.79 -6.63
N ASP A 63 4.44 -10.94 -5.31
CA ASP A 63 3.13 -10.89 -4.68
C ASP A 63 3.24 -10.57 -3.17
N GLY A 64 2.09 -10.47 -2.50
CA GLY A 64 1.99 -10.24 -1.06
C GLY A 64 1.84 -11.53 -0.24
N SER A 65 2.33 -12.67 -0.72
CA SER A 65 2.30 -13.92 0.05
C SER A 65 3.17 -13.81 1.33
N PRO A 66 2.80 -14.51 2.42
CA PRO A 66 3.53 -14.46 3.70
C PRO A 66 5.00 -14.89 3.63
#